data_AF-A0A1J5NQB5-F1
#
_entry.id   AF-A0A1J5NQB5-F1
#
_cell.length_a   1.000
_cell.length_b   1.000
_cell.length_c   1.000
_cell.angle_alpha   90.00
_cell.angle_beta   90.00
_cell.angle_gamma   90.00
#
_symmetry.space_group_name_H-M   'P 1'
#
loop_
_entity.id
_entity.type
_entity.pdbx_description
1 polymer ?
#
loop_
_entity_poly.entity_id
_entity_poly.type
_entity_poly.pdbx_seq_one_letter_code
_entity_poly.pdbx_strand_id
1 'polypeptide(L)' 'MKKILATLNDRLLSTYGVIAFFLLWEMAPRLGWADAQFIPPLSRVLLAIWKLAITASLPTVSMKRSFSLTGLP' A
#
# COMPACT_ATOMS: atom_id res chain seq x y z
N MET A 1 -1.14 24.98 -33.00
CA MET A 1 -2.18 24.02 -32.55
C MET A 1 -1.68 22.58 -32.42
N LYS A 2 -0.96 22.01 -33.40
CA LYS A 2 -0.42 20.63 -33.34
C LYS A 2 0.50 20.34 -32.13
N LYS A 3 1.31 21.31 -31.70
CA LYS A 3 2.20 21.15 -30.52
C LYS A 3 1.41 20.91 -29.23
N ILE A 4 0.29 21.60 -29.03
CA ILE A 4 -0.55 21.45 -27.82
C ILE A 4 -1.14 20.04 -27.77
N LEU A 5 -1.61 19.53 -28.91
CA LEU A 5 -2.15 18.18 -29.03
C LEU A 5 -1.08 17.10 -28.76
N ALA A 6 0.14 17.31 -29.28
CA ALA A 6 1.26 16.40 -29.02
C ALA A 6 1.67 16.41 -27.54
N THR A 7 1.80 17.58 -26.92
CA THR A 7 2.17 17.68 -25.50
C THR A 7 1.09 17.14 -24.56
N LEU A 8 -0.18 17.28 -24.92
CA LEU A 8 -1.29 16.64 -24.19
C LEU A 8 -1.22 15.12 -24.32
N ASN A 9 -0.98 14.59 -25.53
CA ASN A 9 -0.84 13.15 -25.76
C ASN A 9 0.36 12.56 -25.00
N ASP A 10 1.50 13.24 -24.99
CA ASP A 10 2.70 12.78 -24.27
C ASP A 10 2.49 12.77 -22.74
N ARG A 11 1.80 13.78 -22.19
CA ARG A 11 1.46 13.80 -20.76
C ARG A 11 0.40 12.79 -20.38
N LEU A 12 -0.58 12.58 -21.25
CA LEU A 12 -1.58 11.54 -21.09
C LEU A 12 -0.90 10.17 -21.09
N LEU A 13 -0.06 9.87 -22.09
CA LEU A 13 0.66 8.59 -22.19
C LEU A 13 1.57 8.35 -20.96
N SER A 14 2.25 9.39 -20.48
CA SER A 14 3.06 9.33 -19.26
C SER A 14 2.22 9.01 -18.02
N THR A 15 1.02 9.57 -17.91
CA THR A 15 0.13 9.34 -16.75
C THR A 15 -0.58 7.99 -16.85
N TYR A 16 -0.99 7.60 -18.06
CA TYR A 16 -1.59 6.31 -18.34
C TYR A 16 -0.65 5.15 -18.02
N GLY A 17 0.66 5.29 -18.21
CA GLY A 17 1.63 4.27 -17.81
C GLY A 17 1.60 3.98 -16.30
N VAL A 18 1.55 5.03 -15.48
CA VAL A 18 1.48 4.89 -14.01
C VAL A 18 0.13 4.29 -13.59
N ILE A 19 -0.97 4.77 -14.17
CA ILE A 19 -2.32 4.25 -13.90
C ILE A 19 -2.43 2.78 -14.32
N ALA A 20 -1.95 2.42 -15.50
CA ALA A 20 -1.95 1.05 -16.01
C ALA A 20 -1.10 0.12 -15.13
N PHE A 21 0.05 0.59 -14.64
CA PHE A 21 0.87 -0.16 -13.70
C PHE A 21 0.13 -0.46 -12.40
N PHE A 22 -0.56 0.53 -11.81
CA PHE A 22 -1.34 0.32 -10.60
C PHE A 22 -2.56 -0.58 -10.82
N LEU A 23 -3.25 -0.46 -11.96
CA LEU A 23 -4.32 -1.36 -12.36
C LEU A 23 -3.82 -2.79 -12.50
N LEU A 24 -2.69 -2.98 -13.20
CA LEU A 24 -2.07 -4.30 -13.35
C LEU A 24 -1.67 -4.88 -11.99
N TRP A 25 -1.12 -4.05 -11.09
CA TRP A 25 -0.79 -4.46 -9.73
C TRP A 25 -2.04 -4.86 -8.94
N GLU A 26 -3.16 -4.15 -9.04
CA GLU A 26 -4.39 -4.60 -8.36
C GLU A 26 -4.98 -5.88 -9.00
N MET A 27 -4.90 -5.99 -10.32
CA MET A 27 -5.42 -7.14 -11.07
C MET A 27 -4.59 -8.41 -10.83
N ALA A 28 -3.27 -8.31 -10.69
CA ALA A 28 -2.38 -9.46 -10.53
C ALA A 28 -2.75 -10.40 -9.35
N PRO A 29 -2.95 -9.92 -8.10
CA PRO A 29 -3.40 -10.76 -6.99
C PRO A 29 -4.90 -11.08 -7.05
N ARG A 30 -5.73 -10.26 -7.73
CA ARG A 30 -7.17 -10.56 -7.90
C ARG A 30 -7.42 -11.69 -8.90
N LEU A 31 -6.60 -11.78 -9.95
CA LEU A 31 -6.62 -12.82 -10.98
C LEU A 31 -5.82 -14.06 -10.58
N GLY A 32 -5.15 -14.05 -9.42
CA GLY A 32 -4.31 -15.16 -8.95
C GLY A 32 -2.99 -15.31 -9.71
N TRP A 33 -2.57 -14.30 -10.48
CA TRP A 33 -1.26 -14.28 -11.16
C TRP A 33 -0.10 -14.03 -10.18
N ALA A 34 -0.37 -13.30 -9.10
CA ALA A 34 0.54 -13.10 -8.00
C ALA A 34 -0.10 -13.64 -6.71
N ASP A 35 0.69 -14.33 -5.90
CA ASP A 35 0.21 -14.86 -4.64
C ASP A 35 -0.15 -13.70 -3.69
N ALA A 36 -1.44 -13.57 -3.35
CA ALA A 36 -1.93 -12.46 -2.54
C ALA A 36 -1.38 -12.45 -1.10
N GLN A 37 -0.72 -13.54 -0.70
CA GLN A 37 0.01 -13.66 0.55
C GLN A 37 1.37 -12.92 0.49
N PHE A 38 2.07 -12.96 -0.64
CA PHE A 38 3.38 -12.31 -0.81
C PHE A 38 3.24 -10.90 -1.39
N ILE A 39 2.33 -10.70 -2.35
CA ILE A 39 2.06 -9.39 -2.97
C ILE A 39 0.59 -9.02 -2.74
N PRO A 40 0.27 -8.41 -1.59
CA PRO A 40 -1.10 -7.98 -1.32
C PRO A 40 -1.56 -6.93 -2.34
N PRO A 41 -2.88 -6.89 -2.65
CA PRO A 41 -3.44 -5.90 -3.55
C PRO A 41 -3.18 -4.49 -3.03
N LEU A 42 -3.00 -3.55 -3.95
CA LEU A 42 -2.71 -2.14 -3.65
C LEU A 42 -3.68 -1.54 -2.62
N SER A 43 -4.97 -1.86 -2.70
CA SER A 43 -5.98 -1.38 -1.75
C SER A 43 -5.67 -1.78 -0.30
N ARG A 44 -5.11 -2.98 -0.06
CA ARG A 44 -4.66 -3.41 1.28
C ARG A 44 -3.43 -2.65 1.72
N VAL A 45 -2.50 -2.37 0.82
CA VAL A 45 -1.29 -1.58 1.11
C VAL A 45 -1.70 -0.16 1.53
N LEU A 46 -2.57 0.50 0.76
CA LEU A 46 -3.10 1.82 1.11
C LEU A 46 -3.84 1.81 2.44
N LEU A 47 -4.70 0.80 2.69
CA LEU A 47 -5.38 0.67 3.98
C LEU A 47 -4.38 0.46 5.14
N ALA A 48 -3.32 -0.30 4.93
CA ALA A 48 -2.28 -0.52 5.95
C ALA A 48 -1.49 0.77 6.21
N ILE A 49 -1.12 1.52 5.17
CA ILE A 49 -0.46 2.82 5.29
C ILE A 49 -1.36 3.80 6.04
N TRP A 50 -2.65 3.86 5.67
CA TRP A 50 -3.63 4.72 6.34
C TRP A 50 -3.82 4.33 7.80
N LYS A 51 -3.95 3.02 8.06
CA LYS A 51 -4.00 2.49 9.43
C LYS A 51 -2.76 2.85 10.21
N LEU A 52 -1.56 2.74 9.64
CA LEU A 52 -0.31 3.13 10.31
C LEU A 52 -0.20 4.64 10.53
N ALA A 53 -0.65 5.45 9.58
CA ALA A 53 -0.66 6.90 9.70
C ALA A 53 -1.59 7.37 10.83
N ILE A 54 -2.73 6.69 11.02
CA ILE A 54 -3.69 6.99 12.10
C ILE A 54 -3.32 6.29 13.41
N THR A 55 -2.81 5.05 13.33
CA THR A 55 -2.37 4.19 14.44
C THR A 55 -0.87 4.40 14.73
N ALA A 56 -0.36 5.61 14.51
CA ALA A 56 0.93 6.03 15.06
C ALA A 56 0.88 6.20 16.60
N SER A 57 -0.25 5.86 17.23
CA SER A 57 -0.45 5.88 18.66
C SER A 57 -0.70 4.45 19.18
N LEU A 58 0.15 4.05 20.13
CA LEU A 58 0.01 3.01 21.16
C LEU A 58 1.04 1.86 21.11
N PRO A 59 2.30 2.10 21.55
CA PRO A 59 3.13 1.03 22.11
C PRO A 59 2.67 0.72 23.54
N THR A 60 1.41 0.32 23.76
CA THR A 60 0.89 0.14 25.14
C THR A 60 0.62 -1.31 25.52
N VAL A 61 0.72 -2.26 24.58
CA VAL A 61 0.46 -3.68 24.88
C VAL A 61 1.74 -4.45 25.27
N SER A 62 2.94 -3.96 24.92
CA SER A 62 4.18 -4.67 25.26
C SER A 62 4.65 -4.48 26.71
N MET A 63 4.13 -3.48 27.43
CA MET A 63 4.59 -3.17 28.79
C MET A 63 3.97 -4.06 29.87
N LYS A 64 2.87 -4.78 29.57
CA LYS A 64 2.18 -5.62 30.58
C LYS A 64 2.72 -7.05 30.70
N ARG A 65 3.47 -7.57 29.71
CA ARG A 65 4.05 -8.92 29.78
C ARG A 65 5.40 -8.99 30.52
N SER A 66 6.16 -7.89 30.56
CA SER A 66 7.48 -7.88 31.23
C SER A 66 7.38 -7.92 32.76
N PHE A 67 6.28 -7.42 33.35
CA PHE A 67 6.11 -7.39 34.81
C PHE A 67 5.68 -8.73 35.40
N SER A 68 5.18 -9.66 34.58
CA SER A 68 4.76 -11.00 35.03
C SER A 68 5.93 -12.00 35.13
N LEU A 69 7.13 -11.64 34.65
CA LEU A 69 8.33 -12.49 34.73
C LEU A 69 9.25 -12.13 35.90
N THR A 70 9.04 -11.00 36.57
CA THR A 70 9.67 -10.68 37.84
C THR A 70 8.73 -11.09 38.97
N GLY A 71 8.59 -12.41 39.15
CA GLY A 71 8.03 -12.98 40.38
C GLY A 71 8.98 -12.69 41.56
N LEU A 72 8.93 -11.46 42.07
CA LEU A 72 9.46 -11.14 43.39
C LEU A 72 8.34 -11.37 44.41
N PRO A 73 8.58 -12.19 45.46
CA PRO A 73 7.69 -12.23 46.62
C PRO A 73 7.63 -10.88 47.34
#